data_AF-W4QZ82-F1
#
_entry.id   AF-W4QZ82-F1
#
_cell.length_a   1.000
_cell.length_b   1.000
_cell.length_c   1.000
_cell.angle_alpha   90.00
_cell.angle_beta   90.00
_cell.angle_gamma   90.00
#
_symmetry.space_group_name_H-M   'P 1'
#
loop_
_entity.id
_entity.type
_entity.pdbx_description
1 polymer ?
#
loop_
_entity_poly.entity_id
_entity_poly.type
_entity_poly.pdbx_seq_one_letter_code
_entity_poly.pdbx_strand_id
1 'polypeptide(L)'
;MGFNGRFGAGLPRISDGQLLFLQHLVSKMKPVSADNPKGSRLAIIMNGSPLFTGDAGSGESEIRRYMIENDLVEGIVAMPNDLFTIRG
;
A
#
# COMPACT_ATOMS: atom_id res chain seq x y z
N MET A 1 -8.12 -1.33 19.47
CA MET A 1 -7.96 -0.65 18.17
C MET A 1 -6.48 -0.35 18.02
N GLY A 2 -5.87 -0.84 16.95
CA GLY A 2 -4.42 -1.03 16.74
C GLY A 2 -4.23 -1.83 15.44
N PHE A 3 -3.11 -2.52 15.22
CA PHE A 3 -2.90 -3.41 14.04
C PHE A 3 -3.96 -4.51 13.86
N ASN A 4 -4.85 -4.72 14.84
CA ASN A 4 -6.05 -5.56 14.71
C ASN A 4 -7.10 -5.00 13.73
N GLY A 5 -6.96 -3.75 13.27
CA GLY A 5 -7.77 -3.14 12.21
C GLY A 5 -6.98 -2.99 10.90
N ARG A 6 -7.70 -2.80 9.79
CA ARG A 6 -7.09 -2.73 8.45
C ARG A 6 -6.24 -1.47 8.17
N PHE A 7 -6.18 -0.51 9.10
CA PHE A 7 -5.45 0.76 8.95
C PHE A 7 -4.43 0.96 10.10
N GLY A 8 -3.82 -0.13 10.56
CA GLY A 8 -2.92 -0.13 11.71
C GLY A 8 -1.66 0.71 11.53
N ALA A 9 -1.22 0.96 10.29
CA ALA A 9 -0.02 1.74 9.99
C ALA A 9 -0.28 3.27 9.95
N GLY A 10 -1.50 3.70 10.26
CA GLY A 10 -1.90 5.10 10.27
C GLY A 10 -2.90 5.46 9.17
N LEU A 11 -3.33 6.72 9.18
CA LEU A 11 -4.27 7.27 8.22
C LEU A 11 -3.58 8.37 7.40
N PRO A 12 -3.68 8.36 6.07
CA PRO A 12 -3.17 9.46 5.25
C PRO A 12 -4.05 10.71 5.45
N ARG A 13 -3.64 11.83 4.86
CA ARG A 13 -4.47 13.04 4.82
C ARG A 13 -5.81 12.77 4.13
N ILE A 14 -6.86 13.46 4.59
CA ILE A 14 -8.24 13.31 4.09
C ILE A 14 -8.33 13.59 2.57
N SER A 15 -7.46 14.44 2.03
CA SER A 15 -7.43 14.79 0.62
C SER A 15 -6.83 13.71 -0.30
N ASP A 16 -6.17 12.68 0.25
CA ASP A 16 -5.57 11.59 -0.53
C ASP A 16 -5.74 10.24 0.19
N GLY A 17 -6.73 9.47 -0.27
CA GLY A 17 -7.07 8.16 0.28
C GLY A 17 -6.36 6.97 -0.37
N GLN A 18 -5.42 7.16 -1.31
CA GLN A 18 -4.88 6.02 -2.10
C GLN A 18 -4.23 4.94 -1.22
N LEU A 19 -3.50 5.35 -0.17
CA LEU A 19 -2.87 4.43 0.78
C LEU A 19 -3.86 3.63 1.63
N LEU A 20 -5.13 4.05 1.74
CA LEU A 20 -6.16 3.24 2.41
C LEU A 20 -6.50 1.98 1.62
N PHE A 21 -6.48 2.05 0.28
CA PHE A 21 -6.70 0.88 -0.57
C PHE A 21 -5.54 -0.12 -0.45
N LEU A 22 -4.30 0.38 -0.41
CA LEU A 22 -3.13 -0.47 -0.17
C LEU A 22 -3.22 -1.20 1.18
N GLN A 23 -3.47 -0.47 2.27
CA GLN A 23 -3.63 -1.07 3.60
C GLN A 23 -4.80 -2.06 3.65
N HIS A 24 -5.92 -1.75 2.97
CA HIS A 24 -7.05 -2.66 2.88
C HIS A 24 -6.67 -3.99 2.20
N LEU A 25 -5.95 -3.92 1.07
CA LEU A 25 -5.46 -5.10 0.35
C LEU A 25 -4.51 -5.93 1.22
N VAL A 26 -3.55 -5.29 1.89
CA VAL A 26 -2.62 -5.94 2.84
C VAL A 26 -3.37 -6.67 3.96
N SER A 27 -4.43 -6.06 4.51
CA SER A 27 -5.25 -6.70 5.57
C SER A 27 -5.96 -7.99 5.14
N LYS A 28 -5.97 -8.31 3.85
CA LYS A 28 -6.57 -9.53 3.27
C LYS A 28 -5.54 -10.54 2.78
N MET A 29 -4.24 -10.24 2.89
CA MET A 29 -3.19 -11.18 2.54
C MET A 29 -3.23 -12.41 3.44
N LYS A 30 -3.06 -13.58 2.82
CA LYS A 30 -2.83 -14.84 3.54
C LYS A 30 -1.33 -15.05 3.70
N PRO A 31 -0.83 -15.30 4.92
CA PRO A 31 0.59 -15.56 5.13
C PRO A 31 1.02 -16.87 4.45
N VAL A 32 2.32 -17.02 4.27
CA VAL A 32 2.92 -18.32 3.92
C VAL A 32 2.79 -19.24 5.13
N SER A 33 2.27 -20.45 4.91
CA SER A 33 2.13 -21.49 5.94
C SER A 33 2.35 -22.88 5.34
N ALA A 34 2.38 -23.93 6.17
CA ALA A 34 2.49 -25.32 5.71
C ALA A 34 1.36 -25.69 4.72
N ASP A 35 0.14 -25.23 4.99
CA ASP A 35 -1.04 -25.46 4.14
C ASP A 35 -1.17 -24.44 2.99
N ASN A 36 -0.45 -23.32 3.07
CA ASN A 36 -0.42 -22.27 2.06
C ASN A 36 1.02 -21.81 1.74
N PRO A 37 1.83 -22.66 1.08
CA PRO A 37 3.26 -22.39 0.88
C PRO A 37 3.54 -21.20 -0.05
N LYS A 38 2.54 -20.67 -0.76
CA LYS A 38 2.67 -19.52 -1.66
C LYS A 38 2.25 -18.18 -1.04
N GLY A 39 1.50 -18.19 0.07
CA GLY A 39 0.98 -16.94 0.64
C GLY A 39 0.01 -16.20 -0.30
N SER A 40 -0.01 -14.87 -0.23
CA SER A 40 -0.72 -13.99 -1.15
C SER A 40 0.26 -13.03 -1.82
N ARG A 41 -0.03 -12.67 -3.06
CA ARG A 41 0.70 -11.64 -3.82
C ARG A 41 -0.32 -10.70 -4.43
N LEU A 42 -0.09 -9.40 -4.29
CA LEU A 42 -1.03 -8.36 -4.69
C LEU A 42 -0.30 -7.33 -5.55
N ALA A 43 -1.02 -6.75 -6.49
CA ALA A 43 -0.57 -5.60 -7.27
C ALA A 43 -1.66 -4.53 -7.23
N ILE A 44 -1.26 -3.27 -7.07
CA ILE A 44 -2.15 -2.12 -7.10
C ILE A 44 -1.51 -1.05 -7.98
N ILE A 45 -2.35 -0.40 -8.79
CA ILE A 45 -1.96 0.76 -9.57
C ILE A 45 -2.43 2.01 -8.81
N MET A 46 -1.52 2.95 -8.61
CA MET A 46 -1.78 4.22 -7.93
C MET A 46 -1.22 5.38 -8.75
N ASN A 47 -1.64 6.60 -8.43
CA ASN A 47 -0.97 7.79 -8.96
C ASN A 47 0.35 7.98 -8.20
N GLY A 48 1.17 8.97 -8.59
CA GLY A 48 2.49 9.15 -7.99
C GLY A 48 2.48 9.46 -6.48
N SER A 49 1.39 10.04 -5.96
CA SER A 49 1.37 10.61 -4.60
C SER A 49 1.81 9.66 -3.48
N PRO A 50 1.44 8.36 -3.43
CA PRO A 50 1.84 7.46 -2.35
C PRO A 50 3.35 7.28 -2.21
N LEU A 51 4.15 7.60 -3.24
CA LEU A 51 5.62 7.48 -3.20
C LEU A 51 6.30 8.67 -2.54
N PHE A 52 5.74 9.88 -2.63
CA PHE A 52 6.45 11.12 -2.27
C PHE A 52 5.67 12.09 -1.38
N THR A 53 4.37 11.88 -1.14
CA THR A 53 3.61 12.76 -0.24
C THR A 53 3.82 12.41 1.22
N GLY A 54 3.81 13.44 2.08
CA GLY A 54 3.81 13.30 3.53
C GLY A 54 5.19 13.47 4.16
N ASP A 55 5.27 14.32 5.19
CA ASP A 55 6.49 14.60 5.94
C ASP A 55 6.87 13.45 6.87
N ALA A 56 8.06 13.51 7.47
CA ALA A 56 8.48 12.53 8.47
C ALA A 56 7.48 12.46 9.62
N GLY A 57 7.05 11.25 9.99
CA GLY A 57 6.04 11.03 11.03
C GLY A 57 4.59 11.28 10.59
N SER A 58 4.35 11.70 9.34
CA SER A 58 3.00 11.75 8.77
C SER A 58 2.43 10.35 8.52
N GLY A 59 1.11 10.24 8.39
CA GLY A 59 0.45 8.97 8.10
C GLY A 59 0.97 8.31 6.82
N GLU A 60 1.19 9.07 5.75
CA GLU A 60 1.78 8.55 4.51
C GLU A 60 3.19 7.99 4.73
N SER A 61 4.00 8.66 5.55
CA SER A 61 5.35 8.21 5.91
C SER A 61 5.33 6.94 6.75
N GLU A 62 4.46 6.87 7.76
CA GLU A 62 4.34 5.69 8.64
C GLU A 62 3.80 4.47 7.88
N ILE A 63 2.86 4.67 6.96
CA ILE A 63 2.37 3.60 6.09
C ILE A 63 3.51 3.07 5.22
N ARG A 64 4.30 3.94 4.56
CA ARG A 64 5.47 3.49 3.77
C ARG A 64 6.49 2.75 4.63
N ARG A 65 6.83 3.29 5.81
CA ARG A 65 7.74 2.64 6.76
C ARG A 65 7.24 1.24 7.09
N TYR A 66 5.97 1.10 7.46
CA TYR A 66 5.38 -0.19 7.79
C TYR A 66 5.49 -1.20 6.64
N MET A 67 5.21 -0.79 5.40
CA MET A 67 5.30 -1.69 4.24
C MET A 67 6.73 -2.21 4.02
N ILE A 68 7.74 -1.37 4.22
CA ILE A 68 9.15 -1.73 4.06
C ILE A 68 9.64 -2.57 5.25
N GLU A 69 9.33 -2.18 6.49
CA GLU A 69 9.77 -2.89 7.70
C GLU A 69 9.16 -4.29 7.82
N ASN A 70 8.00 -4.52 7.22
CA ASN A 70 7.35 -5.83 7.18
C ASN A 70 7.62 -6.62 5.89
N ASP A 71 8.56 -6.15 5.05
CA ASP A 71 8.96 -6.81 3.79
C ASP A 71 7.76 -7.10 2.85
N LEU A 72 6.82 -6.16 2.78
CA LEU A 72 5.59 -6.31 1.98
C LEU A 72 5.74 -5.78 0.55
N VAL A 73 6.81 -5.03 0.26
CA VAL A 73 7.06 -4.43 -1.06
C VAL A 73 8.09 -5.25 -1.82
N GLU A 74 7.64 -6.03 -2.79
CA GLU A 74 8.55 -6.76 -3.66
C GLU A 74 9.11 -5.89 -4.79
N GLY A 75 8.33 -4.92 -5.28
CA GLY A 75 8.77 -4.05 -6.36
C GLY A 75 7.81 -2.91 -6.66
N ILE A 76 8.36 -1.84 -7.26
CA ILE A 76 7.63 -0.67 -7.72
C ILE A 76 7.99 -0.47 -9.19
N VAL A 77 6.97 -0.41 -10.06
CA VAL A 77 7.15 -0.26 -11.50
C VAL A 77 6.60 1.10 -11.93
N ALA A 78 7.48 1.94 -12.48
CA ALA A 78 7.08 3.16 -13.14
C ALA A 78 6.45 2.85 -14.50
N MET A 79 5.20 3.25 -14.71
CA MET A 79 4.48 3.01 -15.95
C MET A 79 4.57 4.22 -16.89
N PRO A 80 4.47 4.03 -18.23
CA PRO A 80 4.39 5.14 -19.17
C PRO A 80 3.17 6.03 -18.91
N ASN A 81 3.34 7.35 -19.07
CA ASN A 81 2.30 8.35 -18.73
C ASN A 81 0.97 8.15 -19.46
N ASP A 82 0.97 7.65 -20.68
CA ASP A 82 -0.22 7.54 -21.53
C ASP A 82 -0.92 6.16 -21.47
N LEU A 83 -0.50 5.26 -20.58
CA LEU A 83 -1.04 3.90 -20.51
C LEU A 83 -2.47 3.84 -19.94
N PHE A 84 -2.85 4.80 -19.09
CA PHE A 84 -4.14 4.83 -18.37
C PHE A 84 -4.92 6.13 -18.56
N THR A 85 -4.79 6.80 -19.70
CA THR A 85 -5.72 7.87 -20.08
C THR A 85 -7.01 7.25 -20.62
N ILE A 86 -8.14 7.48 -19.94
CA ILE A 86 -9.45 7.24 -20.54
C ILE A 86 -9.62 8.28 -21.65
N ARG A 87 -9.30 7.91 -22.89
CA ARG A 87 -9.71 8.69 -24.05
C ARG A 87 -11.19 8.41 -24.29
N GLY A 88 -12.02 9.38 -23.92
CA GLY A 88 -13.40 9.49 -24.39
C GLY A 88 -13.46 10.02 -25.81
#